data_AF-A0A8I0HD21-F1
#
_entry.id   AF-A0A8I0HD21-F1
#
_cell.length_a   1.000
_cell.length_b   1.000
_cell.length_c   1.000
_cell.angle_alpha   90.00
_cell.angle_beta   90.00
_cell.angle_gamma   90.00
#
_symmetry.space_group_name_H-M   'P 1'
#
loop_
_entity.id
_entity.type
_entity.pdbx_description
1 polymer ?
#
loop_
_entity_poly.entity_id
_entity_poly.type
_entity_poly.pdbx_seq_one_letter_code
_entity_poly.pdbx_strand_id
1 'polypeptide(L)'
;SHKLNEVKAISDTICVIRDGQHIGTRDAAGMSEDDIITMMVGRELTALYPNEPHTTGDEILRIEHLTAWHPVNRHIKRVNDVSFS
;
A
#
# COMPACT_ATOMS: atom_id res chain seq x y z
N SER A 1 10.14 0.31 7.57
CA SER A 1 8.91 0.97 7.07
C SER A 1 8.65 0.50 5.65
N HIS A 2 7.41 0.50 5.16
CA HIS A 2 7.06 0.22 3.76
C HIS A 2 6.81 1.50 2.93
N LYS A 3 6.93 2.68 3.54
CA LYS A 3 6.82 3.98 2.86
C LYS A 3 8.17 4.30 2.21
N LEU A 4 8.41 3.73 1.03
CA LEU A 4 9.73 3.74 0.40
C LEU A 4 10.27 5.14 0.12
N ASN A 5 9.40 6.07 -0.32
CA ASN A 5 9.78 7.49 -0.48
C ASN A 5 10.41 8.09 0.77
N GLU A 6 9.86 7.79 1.96
CA GLU A 6 10.40 8.29 3.23
C GLU A 6 11.69 7.56 3.58
N VAL A 7 11.69 6.22 3.50
CA VAL A 7 12.87 5.38 3.81
C VAL A 7 14.08 5.84 3.01
N LYS A 8 13.89 6.09 1.71
CA LYS A 8 14.97 6.49 0.81
C LYS A 8 15.46 7.91 1.07
N ALA A 9 14.57 8.80 1.51
CA ALA A 9 14.92 10.20 1.78
C ALA A 9 15.72 10.40 3.07
N ILE A 10 15.57 9.51 4.06
CA ILE A 10 16.11 9.72 5.42
C ILE A 10 17.20 8.73 5.83
N SER A 11 17.39 7.63 5.11
CA SER A 11 18.27 6.54 5.54
C SER A 11 19.62 6.60 4.82
N ASP A 12 20.70 6.38 5.54
CA ASP A 12 22.02 6.11 4.95
C ASP A 12 22.17 4.64 4.54
N THR A 13 21.52 3.75 5.30
CA THR A 13 21.59 2.30 5.13
C THR A 13 20.20 1.68 5.22
N ILE A 14 19.92 0.73 4.33
CA ILE A 14 18.64 0.01 4.26
C ILE A 14 18.90 -1.47 4.57
N CYS A 15 18.18 -2.00 5.55
CA CYS A 15 18.13 -3.41 5.89
C CYS A 15 16.74 -3.96 5.55
N VAL A 16 16.68 -5.03 4.77
CA VAL A 16 15.44 -5.70 4.39
C VAL A 16 15.32 -7.02 5.15
N ILE A 17 14.20 -7.18 5.84
CA ILE A 17 13.79 -8.40 6.52
C ILE A 17 12.52 -8.90 5.85
N ARG A 18 12.48 -10.19 5.51
CA ARG A 18 11.31 -10.87 4.91
C ARG A 18 11.16 -12.24 5.55
N ASP A 19 9.93 -12.64 5.84
CA ASP A 19 9.61 -13.95 6.45
C ASP A 19 10.41 -14.23 7.73
N GLY A 20 10.69 -13.18 8.52
CA GLY A 20 11.50 -13.27 9.74
C GLY A 20 13.00 -13.43 9.51
N GLN A 21 13.48 -13.38 8.27
CA GLN A 21 14.89 -13.55 7.90
C GLN A 21 15.51 -12.27 7.35
N HIS A 22 16.81 -12.10 7.59
CA HIS A 22 17.61 -11.03 6.99
C HIS A 22 17.85 -11.34 5.51
N ILE A 23 17.41 -10.45 4.64
CA ILE A 23 17.56 -10.59 3.19
C ILE A 23 18.80 -9.84 2.71
N GLY A 24 19.11 -8.70 3.32
CA GLY A 24 20.33 -7.95 3.02
C GLY A 24 20.33 -6.56 3.63
N THR A 25 21.53 -6.01 3.74
CA THR A 25 21.78 -4.63 4.18
C THR A 25 22.68 -3.95 3.17
N ARG A 26 22.30 -2.76 2.71
CA ARG A 26 23.04 -2.00 1.69
C ARG A 26 22.92 -0.50 1.95
N ASP A 27 23.84 0.28 1.41
CA ASP A 27 23.75 1.74 1.42
C ASP A 27 22.54 2.21 0.61
N ALA A 28 21.78 3.15 1.16
CA ALA A 28 20.57 3.67 0.54
C ALA A 28 20.85 4.36 -0.79
N ALA A 29 22.00 5.04 -0.89
CA ALA A 29 22.44 5.75 -2.10
C ALA A 29 22.61 4.81 -3.31
N GLY A 30 22.91 3.53 -3.06
CA GLY A 30 23.12 2.53 -4.11
C GLY A 30 21.89 1.70 -4.46
N MET A 31 20.73 1.97 -3.86
CA MET A 31 19.50 1.20 -4.10
C MET A 31 18.46 2.01 -4.86
N SER A 32 17.91 1.43 -5.92
CA SER A 32 16.66 1.91 -6.52
C SER A 32 15.46 1.54 -5.64
N GLU A 33 14.30 2.13 -5.91
CA GLU A 33 13.07 1.74 -5.20
C GLU A 33 12.67 0.30 -5.58
N ASP A 34 12.82 -0.06 -6.85
CA ASP A 34 12.57 -1.42 -7.37
C ASP A 34 13.47 -2.48 -6.73
N ASP A 35 14.73 -2.16 -6.44
CA ASP A 35 15.63 -3.07 -5.71
C ASP A 35 15.09 -3.40 -4.31
N ILE A 36 14.63 -2.36 -3.60
CA ILE A 36 14.10 -2.52 -2.24
C ILE A 36 12.81 -3.34 -2.29
N ILE A 37 11.90 -3.04 -3.23
CA ILE A 37 10.65 -3.80 -3.38
C ILE A 37 10.95 -5.26 -3.74
N THR A 38 11.86 -5.51 -4.67
CA THR A 38 12.27 -6.86 -5.07
C THR A 38 12.80 -7.65 -3.88
N MET A 39 13.62 -7.03 -3.01
CA MET A 39 14.08 -7.66 -1.77
C MET A 39 12.93 -7.93 -0.78
N MET A 40 12.00 -6.98 -0.64
CA MET A 40 10.85 -7.08 0.27
C MET A 40 9.84 -8.16 -0.15
N VAL A 41 9.59 -8.35 -1.45
CA VAL A 41 8.57 -9.27 -1.98
C VAL A 41 9.17 -10.60 -2.45
N GLY A 42 10.47 -10.65 -2.75
CA GLY A 42 11.19 -11.86 -3.13
C GLY A 42 11.00 -12.32 -4.57
N ARG A 43 10.53 -11.44 -5.44
CA ARG A 43 10.38 -11.67 -6.89
C ARG A 43 10.73 -10.40 -7.65
N GLU A 44 11.30 -10.58 -8.84
CA GLU A 44 11.51 -9.47 -9.80
C GLU A 44 10.18 -8.75 -10.05
N LEU A 45 10.24 -7.42 -10.04
CA LEU A 45 9.07 -6.58 -10.25
C LEU A 45 8.75 -6.48 -11.75
N THR A 46 8.05 -7.48 -12.30
CA THR A 46 7.52 -7.38 -13.68
C THR A 46 6.21 -6.58 -13.74
N ALA A 47 5.48 -6.50 -12.62
CA ALA A 47 4.32 -5.63 -12.41
C ALA A 47 4.15 -5.28 -10.91
N LEU A 48 4.06 -3.99 -10.59
CA LEU A 48 3.78 -3.49 -9.22
C LEU A 48 2.48 -4.07 -8.62
N TYR A 49 1.52 -4.39 -9.49
CA TYR A 49 0.26 -5.04 -9.17
C TYR A 49 -0.03 -6.08 -10.27
N PRO A 50 0.39 -7.34 -10.11
CA PRO A 50 0.04 -8.37 -11.08
C PRO A 50 -1.48 -8.52 -11.08
N ASN A 51 -2.10 -8.19 -12.21
CA ASN A 51 -3.53 -8.35 -12.40
C ASN A 51 -3.77 -9.83 -12.71
N GLU A 52 -3.97 -10.63 -11.68
CA GLU A 52 -4.39 -12.01 -11.86
C GLU A 52 -5.86 -12.00 -12.30
N PRO A 53 -6.21 -12.63 -13.43
CA PRO A 53 -7.60 -12.70 -13.84
C PRO A 53 -8.41 -13.42 -12.76
N HIS A 54 -9.32 -12.68 -12.15
CA HIS A 54 -10.24 -13.17 -11.13
C HIS A 54 -11.66 -12.89 -11.60
N THR A 55 -12.53 -13.88 -11.44
CA THR A 55 -13.96 -13.69 -11.70
C THR A 55 -14.55 -12.95 -10.50
N THR A 56 -15.19 -11.82 -10.75
CA THR A 56 -16.00 -11.15 -9.73
C THR A 56 -17.11 -12.09 -9.28
N GLY A 57 -17.18 -12.37 -7.98
CA GLY A 57 -18.24 -13.19 -7.39
C GLY A 57 -19.54 -12.40 -7.23
N ASP A 58 -20.48 -12.97 -6.48
CA ASP A 58 -21.73 -12.31 -6.14
C ASP A 58 -21.50 -11.03 -5.31
N GLU A 59 -22.42 -10.07 -5.39
CA GLU A 59 -22.42 -8.87 -4.54
C GLU A 59 -22.49 -9.29 -3.06
N ILE A 60 -21.46 -8.96 -2.29
CA ILE A 60 -21.40 -9.24 -0.84
C ILE A 60 -21.70 -8.01 0.01
N LEU A 61 -21.67 -6.81 -0.57
CA LEU A 61 -21.91 -5.55 0.12
C LEU A 61 -22.51 -4.53 -0.85
N ARG A 62 -23.66 -3.96 -0.47
CA ARG A 62 -24.26 -2.83 -1.16
C ARG A 62 -24.47 -1.68 -0.19
N ILE A 63 -24.06 -0.50 -0.62
CA ILE A 63 -24.20 0.76 0.11
C ILE A 63 -25.03 1.69 -0.76
N GLU A 64 -26.06 2.31 -0.18
CA GLU A 64 -26.90 3.29 -0.87
C GLU A 64 -27.06 4.54 -0.03
N HIS A 65 -26.91 5.70 -0.66
CA HIS A 65 -27.15 7.02 -0.07
C HIS A 65 -26.40 7.26 1.26
N LEU A 66 -25.21 6.69 1.41
CA LEU A 66 -24.43 6.81 2.63
C LEU A 66 -23.97 8.25 2.81
N THR A 67 -24.35 8.83 3.95
CA THR A 67 -23.86 10.13 4.41
C THR A 67 -23.26 9.97 5.78
N ALA A 68 -21.97 10.32 5.92
CA ALA A 68 -21.26 10.30 7.20
C ALA A 68 -20.88 11.72 7.59
N TRP A 69 -21.19 12.10 8.83
CA TRP A 69 -20.93 13.43 9.38
C TRP A 69 -19.67 13.42 10.23
N HIS A 70 -18.99 14.56 10.31
CA HIS A 70 -17.87 14.71 11.25
C HIS A 70 -18.37 14.51 12.70
N PRO A 71 -17.70 13.70 13.54
CA PRO A 71 -18.21 13.35 14.87
C PRO A 71 -18.40 14.56 15.79
N VAL A 72 -17.46 15.51 15.74
CA VAL A 72 -17.48 16.77 16.49
C VAL A 72 -18.19 17.90 15.71
N ASN A 73 -17.73 18.24 14.51
CA ASN A 73 -18.26 19.35 13.72
C ASN A 73 -19.42 18.93 12.81
N ARG A 74 -20.60 18.64 13.39
CA ARG A 74 -21.74 18.00 12.69
C ARG A 74 -22.34 18.80 11.52
N HIS A 75 -21.90 20.01 11.25
CA HIS A 75 -22.25 20.74 10.02
C HIS A 75 -21.41 20.31 8.80
N ILE A 76 -20.34 19.53 9.02
CA ILE A 76 -19.44 19.05 7.97
C ILE A 76 -19.80 17.61 7.62
N LYS A 77 -20.16 17.37 6.36
CA LYS A 77 -20.27 16.02 5.78
C LYS A 77 -18.89 15.52 5.38
N ARG A 78 -18.51 14.33 5.85
CA ARG A 78 -17.27 13.62 5.47
C ARG A 78 -17.50 12.67 4.29
N VAL A 79 -18.71 12.10 4.20
CA VAL A 79 -19.21 11.36 3.04
C VAL A 79 -20.59 11.94 2.75
N ASN A 80 -20.91 12.20 1.49
CA ASN A 80 -22.18 12.82 1.10
C ASN A 80 -22.81 12.03 -0.05
N ASP A 81 -23.90 11.33 0.28
CA ASP A 81 -24.78 10.64 -0.67
C ASP A 81 -24.05 9.69 -1.63
N VAL A 82 -23.26 8.77 -1.06
CA VAL A 82 -22.46 7.81 -1.83
C VAL A 82 -23.15 6.45 -1.89
N SER A 83 -23.22 5.87 -3.10
CA SER A 83 -23.73 4.53 -3.35
C SER A 83 -22.71 3.69 -4.12
N PHE A 84 -22.53 2.42 -3.74
CA PHE A 84 -21.67 1.45 -4.44
C PHE A 84 -22.01 0.01 -4.05
N SER A 85 -21.59 -0.92 -4.89
CA SER A 85 -21.75 -2.37 -4.78
C SER A 85 -20.46 -3.06 -5.21
#